data_AF-A0A1H1J2H3-F1
#
_entry.id   AF-A0A1H1J2H3-F1
#
_cell.length_a   1.000
_cell.length_b   1.000
_cell.length_c   1.000
_cell.angle_alpha   90.00
_cell.angle_beta   90.00
_cell.angle_gamma   90.00
#
_symmetry.space_group_name_H-M   'P 1'
#
loop_
_entity.id
_entity.type
_entity.pdbx_description
1 polymer ?
#
loop_
_entity_poly.entity_id
_entity_poly.type
_entity_poly.pdbx_seq_one_letter_code
_entity_poly.pdbx_strand_id
1 'polypeptide(L)'
;MTNDTNTGADDSSRSERDRGRRRDSKPESHPATRAAETIANRERLDSDLAIRLCRTLSDPSATSERVEDVLQDAIEVLETAEALEGIDDIGERDVRRRLDSLEAELQDRDGATYRHLVDRIRELEAMVDRNGDAVQLYAVYQECTFYDRTLLPRLARARSADQPSDVGRLAADVESRIETIEDEYVNVRADHNHTIPNHFLSLARDLRQEAMQLESERPERAVGLLSAADELLAYVEQLYDRNEYSVMLRRLRG
;
A
#
# COMPACT_ATOMS: atom_id res chain seq x y z
N MET A 1 -92.71 -3.81 -38.49
CA MET A 1 -93.27 -4.67 -37.43
C MET A 1 -92.18 -5.61 -36.98
N THR A 2 -91.85 -5.55 -35.70
CA THR A 2 -90.81 -6.31 -34.98
C THR A 2 -91.20 -7.78 -34.84
N ASN A 3 -90.21 -8.69 -34.85
CA ASN A 3 -89.86 -9.53 -33.69
C ASN A 3 -88.73 -10.54 -33.98
N ASP A 4 -87.70 -10.41 -33.15
CA ASP A 4 -86.83 -11.41 -32.48
C ASP A 4 -87.14 -12.91 -32.64
N THR A 5 -86.11 -13.76 -32.83
CA THR A 5 -85.40 -14.52 -31.76
C THR A 5 -84.41 -15.58 -32.30
N ASN A 6 -83.15 -15.49 -31.84
CA ASN A 6 -82.26 -16.51 -31.22
C ASN A 6 -81.97 -17.92 -31.82
N THR A 7 -80.77 -18.43 -31.47
CA THR A 7 -80.22 -19.83 -31.50
C THR A 7 -79.40 -20.16 -32.75
N GLY A 8 -78.18 -20.73 -32.72
CA GLY A 8 -77.31 -21.27 -31.68
C GLY A 8 -76.04 -21.84 -32.34
N ALA A 9 -75.01 -22.09 -31.54
CA ALA A 9 -73.68 -22.55 -31.93
C ALA A 9 -73.61 -24.01 -32.42
N ASP A 10 -72.69 -24.31 -33.35
CA ASP A 10 -71.59 -25.29 -33.20
C ASP A 10 -70.89 -25.51 -34.56
N ASP A 11 -69.57 -25.28 -34.63
CA ASP A 11 -68.71 -26.09 -35.51
C ASP A 11 -67.28 -26.11 -34.94
N SER A 12 -66.90 -27.30 -34.47
CA SER A 12 -65.56 -27.64 -34.04
C SER A 12 -64.85 -28.35 -35.18
N SER A 13 -63.63 -27.94 -35.55
CA SER A 13 -62.44 -28.80 -35.66
C SER A 13 -61.38 -28.33 -36.68
N ARG A 14 -60.11 -28.59 -36.30
CA ARG A 14 -58.84 -28.58 -37.06
C ARG A 14 -58.06 -27.25 -36.98
N SER A 15 -57.18 -27.07 -35.99
CA SER A 15 -55.93 -27.81 -35.69
C SER A 15 -54.90 -27.77 -36.81
N GLU A 16 -53.70 -27.34 -36.40
CA GLU A 16 -52.40 -27.67 -36.96
C GLU A 16 -51.93 -26.96 -38.24
N ARG A 17 -51.18 -25.87 -38.02
CA ARG A 17 -49.75 -25.70 -38.37
C ARG A 17 -49.49 -24.28 -38.85
N ASP A 18 -49.11 -23.41 -37.94
CA ASP A 18 -47.98 -22.54 -38.27
C ASP A 18 -46.96 -22.62 -37.13
N ARG A 19 -45.93 -23.40 -37.42
CA ARG A 19 -44.87 -23.77 -36.52
C ARG A 19 -43.90 -22.61 -36.42
N GLY A 20 -43.71 -22.13 -35.20
CA GLY A 20 -42.37 -21.96 -34.64
C GLY A 20 -41.36 -21.23 -35.52
N ARG A 21 -41.43 -19.89 -35.52
CA ARG A 21 -40.23 -19.07 -35.39
C ARG A 21 -40.33 -18.26 -34.10
N ARG A 22 -40.32 -18.97 -32.96
CA ARG A 22 -39.62 -18.40 -31.80
C ARG A 22 -38.19 -18.27 -32.28
N ARG A 23 -37.76 -17.05 -32.61
CA ARG A 23 -36.34 -16.72 -32.50
C ARG A 23 -36.02 -17.10 -31.06
N ASP A 24 -35.29 -18.19 -30.88
CA ASP A 24 -34.49 -18.37 -29.69
C ASP A 24 -33.57 -17.15 -29.66
N SER A 25 -34.04 -16.08 -29.01
CA SER A 25 -33.19 -14.98 -28.59
C SER A 25 -32.22 -15.65 -27.64
N LYS A 26 -31.08 -16.10 -28.18
CA LYS A 26 -29.93 -16.46 -27.36
C LYS A 26 -29.82 -15.33 -26.34
N PRO A 27 -29.80 -15.62 -25.03
CA PRO A 27 -29.62 -14.57 -24.04
C PRO A 27 -28.42 -13.76 -24.50
N GLU A 28 -28.63 -12.48 -24.77
CA GLU A 28 -27.57 -11.61 -25.26
C GLU A 28 -26.46 -11.70 -24.23
N SER A 29 -25.34 -12.32 -24.64
CA SER A 29 -24.24 -12.57 -23.75
C SER A 29 -23.81 -11.24 -23.14
N HIS A 30 -23.65 -11.22 -21.81
CA HIS A 30 -23.30 -10.03 -21.07
C HIS A 30 -22.09 -9.33 -21.73
N PRO A 31 -22.06 -7.99 -21.82
CA PRO A 31 -20.97 -7.28 -22.50
C PRO A 31 -19.58 -7.69 -22.02
N ALA A 32 -19.40 -7.93 -20.72
CA ALA A 32 -18.14 -8.40 -20.14
C ALA A 32 -17.72 -9.77 -20.67
N THR A 33 -18.66 -10.72 -20.80
CA THR A 33 -18.42 -12.07 -21.35
C THR A 33 -17.96 -12.00 -22.80
N ARG A 34 -18.64 -11.19 -23.63
CA ARG A 34 -18.23 -11.00 -25.03
C ARG A 34 -16.87 -10.33 -25.16
N ALA A 35 -16.57 -9.35 -24.32
CA ALA A 35 -15.29 -8.66 -24.31
C ALA A 35 -14.15 -9.61 -23.91
N ALA A 36 -14.34 -10.40 -22.85
CA ALA A 36 -13.39 -11.39 -22.38
C ALA A 36 -13.12 -12.47 -23.45
N GLU A 37 -14.17 -12.99 -24.11
CA GLU A 37 -14.02 -13.95 -25.21
C GLU A 37 -13.27 -13.33 -26.39
N THR A 38 -13.55 -12.06 -26.72
CA THR A 38 -12.87 -11.36 -27.81
C THR A 38 -11.38 -11.19 -27.51
N ILE A 39 -11.03 -10.79 -26.28
CA ILE A 39 -9.64 -10.61 -25.86
C ILE A 39 -8.92 -11.97 -25.84
N ALA A 40 -9.50 -13.00 -25.23
CA ALA A 40 -8.90 -14.33 -25.15
C ALA A 40 -8.66 -14.97 -26.53
N ASN A 41 -9.50 -14.68 -27.52
CA ASN A 41 -9.34 -15.19 -28.89
C ASN A 41 -8.38 -14.34 -29.75
N ARG A 42 -8.14 -13.08 -29.37
CA ARG A 42 -7.30 -12.15 -30.14
C ARG A 42 -5.87 -12.10 -29.63
N GLU A 43 -5.69 -12.09 -28.32
CA GLU A 43 -4.41 -11.93 -27.66
C GLU A 43 -3.85 -13.27 -27.20
N ARG A 44 -2.52 -13.42 -27.30
CA ARG A 44 -1.83 -14.54 -26.66
C ARG A 44 -1.59 -14.17 -25.20
N LEU A 45 -2.37 -14.78 -24.31
CA LEU A 45 -2.23 -14.57 -22.87
C LEU A 45 -1.17 -15.52 -22.33
N ASP A 46 -0.04 -14.97 -21.86
CA ASP A 46 1.04 -15.75 -21.24
C ASP A 46 1.00 -15.69 -19.69
N SER A 47 0.17 -14.81 -19.11
CA SER A 47 -0.04 -14.70 -17.65
C SER A 47 -1.19 -15.58 -17.19
N ASP A 48 -0.93 -16.43 -16.19
CA ASP A 48 -1.95 -17.29 -15.56
C ASP A 48 -3.14 -16.48 -15.01
N LEU A 49 -2.88 -15.27 -14.49
CA LEU A 49 -3.92 -14.37 -14.01
C LEU A 49 -4.76 -13.82 -15.16
N ALA A 50 -4.13 -13.42 -16.27
CA ALA A 50 -4.86 -12.93 -17.44
C ALA A 50 -5.74 -14.04 -18.05
N ILE A 51 -5.24 -15.27 -18.09
CA ILE A 51 -5.98 -16.46 -18.50
C ILE A 51 -7.16 -16.71 -17.55
N ARG A 52 -6.92 -16.69 -16.23
CA ARG A 52 -7.95 -16.89 -15.20
C ARG A 52 -9.03 -15.82 -15.27
N LEU A 53 -8.65 -14.56 -15.41
CA LEU A 53 -9.56 -13.41 -15.54
C LEU A 53 -10.45 -13.56 -16.77
N CYS A 54 -9.85 -13.78 -17.95
CA CYS A 54 -10.63 -13.94 -19.18
C CYS A 54 -11.54 -15.16 -19.09
N ARG A 55 -11.05 -16.29 -18.56
CA ARG A 55 -11.86 -17.51 -18.39
C ARG A 55 -13.04 -17.30 -17.46
N THR A 56 -12.85 -16.65 -16.32
CA THR A 56 -13.93 -16.39 -15.35
C THR A 56 -14.96 -15.41 -15.91
N LEU A 57 -14.53 -14.34 -16.60
CA LEU A 57 -15.44 -13.37 -17.20
C LEU A 57 -16.19 -13.93 -18.42
N SER A 58 -15.59 -14.86 -19.16
CA SER A 58 -16.21 -15.58 -20.27
C SER A 58 -17.16 -16.71 -19.83
N ASP A 59 -17.15 -17.10 -18.56
CA ASP A 59 -18.06 -18.12 -18.04
C ASP A 59 -19.41 -17.50 -17.63
N PRO A 60 -20.51 -17.73 -18.39
CA PRO A 60 -21.81 -17.16 -18.07
C PRO A 60 -22.42 -17.74 -16.78
N SER A 61 -21.81 -18.78 -16.19
CA SER A 61 -22.21 -19.39 -14.92
C SER A 61 -21.33 -18.98 -13.74
N ALA A 62 -20.35 -18.11 -13.94
CA ALA A 62 -19.52 -17.59 -12.86
C ALA A 62 -20.36 -16.84 -11.82
N THR A 63 -20.09 -17.11 -10.54
CA THR A 63 -20.73 -16.40 -9.42
C THR A 63 -20.11 -15.00 -9.26
N SER A 64 -20.86 -14.08 -8.65
CA SER A 64 -20.36 -12.72 -8.35
C SER A 64 -19.07 -12.78 -7.53
N GLU A 65 -19.05 -13.60 -6.47
CA GLU A 65 -17.87 -13.81 -5.62
C GLU A 65 -16.63 -14.22 -6.42
N ARG A 66 -16.77 -15.18 -7.35
CA ARG A 66 -15.63 -15.64 -8.17
C ARG A 66 -15.15 -14.57 -9.16
N VAL A 67 -16.06 -13.72 -9.64
CA VAL A 67 -15.73 -12.58 -10.50
C VAL A 67 -15.04 -11.48 -9.69
N GLU A 68 -15.53 -11.19 -8.49
CA GLU A 68 -14.94 -10.23 -7.55
C GLU A 68 -13.52 -10.65 -7.16
N ASP A 69 -13.31 -11.92 -6.79
CA ASP A 69 -12.00 -12.47 -6.43
C ASP A 69 -10.96 -12.27 -7.55
N VAL A 70 -11.29 -12.64 -8.79
CA VAL A 70 -10.34 -12.55 -9.90
C VAL A 70 -10.09 -11.10 -10.34
N LEU A 71 -11.08 -10.22 -10.17
CA LEU A 71 -10.91 -8.79 -10.41
C LEU A 71 -10.05 -8.16 -9.32
N GLN A 72 -10.21 -8.56 -8.06
CA GLN A 72 -9.38 -8.11 -6.95
C GLN A 72 -7.92 -8.52 -7.16
N ASP A 73 -7.66 -9.78 -7.57
CA ASP A 73 -6.33 -10.24 -7.94
C ASP A 73 -5.72 -9.42 -9.09
N ALA A 74 -6.54 -9.12 -10.12
CA ALA A 74 -6.10 -8.33 -11.27
C ALA A 74 -5.78 -6.88 -10.89
N ILE A 75 -6.61 -6.27 -10.06
CA ILE A 75 -6.37 -4.92 -9.51
C ILE A 75 -5.09 -4.94 -8.69
N GLU A 76 -4.89 -5.90 -7.79
CA GLU A 76 -3.68 -5.98 -6.98
C GLU A 76 -2.40 -6.07 -7.82
N VAL A 77 -2.41 -6.84 -8.91
CA VAL A 77 -1.26 -6.92 -9.83
C VAL A 77 -1.05 -5.61 -10.59
N LEU A 78 -2.10 -4.92 -11.01
CA LEU A 78 -1.99 -3.63 -11.71
C LEU A 78 -1.46 -2.53 -10.79
N GLU A 79 -2.05 -2.40 -9.59
CA GLU A 79 -1.60 -1.46 -8.56
C GLU A 79 -0.13 -1.73 -8.17
N THR A 80 0.25 -3.00 -8.09
CA THR A 80 1.65 -3.38 -7.86
C THR A 80 2.53 -2.98 -9.04
N ALA A 81 2.13 -3.26 -10.28
CA ALA A 81 2.93 -2.91 -11.45
C ALA A 81 3.15 -1.40 -11.58
N GLU A 82 2.11 -0.60 -11.33
CA GLU A 82 2.18 0.87 -11.33
C GLU A 82 3.11 1.38 -10.21
N ALA A 83 3.01 0.82 -9.00
CA ALA A 83 3.91 1.15 -7.90
C ALA A 83 5.38 0.81 -8.20
N LEU A 84 5.64 -0.27 -8.94
CA LEU A 84 6.99 -0.74 -9.26
C LEU A 84 7.60 -0.03 -10.49
N GLU A 85 6.82 0.61 -11.36
CA GLU A 85 7.32 1.25 -12.59
C GLU A 85 8.32 2.39 -12.29
N GLY A 86 8.23 3.03 -11.12
CA GLY A 86 9.17 4.05 -10.65
C GLY A 86 10.38 3.51 -9.87
N ILE A 87 10.44 2.21 -9.57
CA ILE A 87 11.44 1.61 -8.68
C ILE A 87 12.72 1.21 -9.42
N ASP A 88 12.62 0.81 -10.69
CA ASP A 88 13.74 0.28 -11.50
C ASP A 88 14.89 1.29 -11.75
N ASP A 89 14.67 2.58 -11.46
CA ASP A 89 15.70 3.63 -11.61
C ASP A 89 16.73 3.64 -10.46
N ILE A 90 16.50 2.92 -9.36
CA ILE A 90 17.37 2.92 -8.19
C ILE A 90 18.24 1.65 -8.16
N GLY A 91 19.51 1.82 -8.49
CA GLY A 91 20.50 0.76 -8.43
C GLY A 91 21.24 0.66 -7.08
N GLU A 92 21.85 -0.49 -6.84
CA GLU A 92 22.72 -0.78 -5.68
C GLU A 92 23.79 0.31 -5.44
N ARG A 93 24.36 0.87 -6.51
CA ARG A 93 25.35 1.95 -6.43
C ARG A 93 24.77 3.24 -5.83
N ASP A 94 23.54 3.59 -6.18
CA ASP A 94 22.89 4.80 -5.67
C ASP A 94 22.56 4.67 -4.19
N VAL A 95 22.15 3.46 -3.78
CA VAL A 95 21.91 3.11 -2.37
C VAL A 95 23.20 3.18 -1.56
N ARG A 96 24.27 2.51 -2.01
CA ARG A 96 25.57 2.54 -1.32
C ARG A 96 26.12 3.94 -1.15
N ARG A 97 26.06 4.77 -2.21
CA ARG A 97 26.50 6.18 -2.12
C ARG A 97 25.76 6.95 -1.02
N ARG A 98 24.47 6.68 -0.80
CA ARG A 98 23.69 7.32 0.27
C ARG A 98 24.07 6.78 1.65
N LEU A 99 24.25 5.47 1.79
CA LEU A 99 24.68 4.84 3.04
C LEU A 99 26.05 5.40 3.48
N ASP A 100 27.03 5.43 2.57
CA ASP A 100 28.36 6.01 2.83
C ASP A 100 28.27 7.48 3.29
N SER A 101 27.38 8.26 2.65
CA SER A 101 27.16 9.68 3.01
C SER A 101 26.54 9.83 4.39
N LEU A 102 25.59 8.97 4.76
CA LEU A 102 24.94 8.97 6.06
C LEU A 102 25.89 8.51 7.16
N GLU A 103 26.69 7.46 6.91
CA GLU A 103 27.70 6.99 7.84
C GLU A 103 28.71 8.10 8.16
N ALA A 104 29.20 8.79 7.12
CA ALA A 104 30.11 9.93 7.28
C ALA A 104 29.49 11.09 8.08
N GLU A 105 28.21 11.41 7.88
CA GLU A 105 27.54 12.47 8.65
C GLU A 105 27.34 12.08 10.13
N LEU A 106 27.13 10.79 10.41
CA LEU A 106 26.87 10.27 11.75
C LEU A 106 28.14 10.05 12.58
N GLN A 107 29.31 9.89 11.95
CA GLN A 107 30.56 9.51 12.61
C GLN A 107 30.98 10.42 13.76
N ASP A 108 30.67 11.73 13.68
CA ASP A 108 31.05 12.74 14.68
C ASP A 108 29.87 13.13 15.62
N ARG A 109 28.81 12.32 15.68
CA ARG A 109 27.57 12.67 16.39
C ARG A 109 27.36 11.79 17.63
N ASP A 110 27.35 12.43 18.81
CA ASP A 110 27.07 11.76 20.08
C ASP A 110 25.58 11.79 20.45
N GLY A 111 25.09 10.67 20.99
CA GLY A 111 23.73 10.52 21.55
C GLY A 111 23.16 9.11 21.40
N ALA A 112 22.14 8.77 22.18
CA ALA A 112 21.44 7.48 22.02
C ALA A 112 20.79 7.39 20.63
N THR A 113 20.11 8.46 20.22
CA THR A 113 19.50 8.59 18.89
C THR A 113 20.50 8.34 17.75
N TYR A 114 21.67 8.99 17.79
CA TYR A 114 22.67 8.85 16.71
C TYR A 114 23.29 7.46 16.67
N ARG A 115 23.51 6.81 17.82
CA ARG A 115 23.96 5.41 17.87
C ARG A 115 22.94 4.46 17.25
N HIS A 116 21.66 4.64 17.57
CA HIS A 116 20.59 3.86 16.95
C HIS A 116 20.57 4.04 15.42
N LEU A 117 20.74 5.27 14.93
CA LEU A 117 20.86 5.52 13.48
C LEU A 117 22.07 4.80 12.87
N VAL A 118 23.24 4.85 13.50
CA VAL A 118 24.46 4.15 13.01
C VAL A 118 24.23 2.64 12.94
N ASP A 119 23.63 2.05 13.97
CA ASP A 119 23.31 0.62 13.99
C ASP A 119 22.34 0.27 12.86
N ARG A 120 21.35 1.12 12.61
CA ARG A 120 20.43 0.95 11.48
C ARG A 120 21.11 1.06 10.12
N ILE A 121 21.99 2.03 9.91
CA ILE A 121 22.73 2.16 8.64
C ILE A 121 23.51 0.87 8.35
N ARG A 122 24.15 0.27 9.36
CA ARG A 122 24.84 -1.02 9.22
C ARG A 122 23.90 -2.18 8.88
N GLU A 123 22.70 -2.20 9.46
CA GLU A 123 21.68 -3.19 9.09
C GLU A 123 21.26 -3.04 7.62
N LEU A 124 21.08 -1.80 7.15
CA LEU A 124 20.71 -1.48 5.78
C LEU A 124 21.83 -1.84 4.79
N GLU A 125 23.09 -1.58 5.13
CA GLU A 125 24.25 -2.04 4.36
C GLU A 125 24.28 -3.56 4.23
N ALA A 126 24.12 -4.26 5.36
CA ALA A 126 24.08 -5.71 5.37
C ALA A 126 22.88 -6.27 4.58
N MET A 127 21.77 -5.54 4.53
CA MET A 127 20.61 -5.85 3.69
C MET A 127 20.93 -5.73 2.20
N VAL A 128 21.62 -4.68 1.79
CA VAL A 128 22.04 -4.45 0.39
C VAL A 128 23.05 -5.51 -0.05
N ASP A 129 24.04 -5.83 0.80
CA ASP A 129 25.10 -6.80 0.47
C ASP A 129 24.61 -8.24 0.31
N ARG A 130 23.41 -8.57 0.81
CA ARG A 130 22.78 -9.88 0.61
C ARG A 130 22.10 -10.03 -0.76
N ASN A 131 22.35 -9.11 -1.71
CA ASN A 131 21.69 -9.00 -3.02
C ASN A 131 20.16 -8.81 -2.88
N GLY A 132 19.77 -7.69 -2.28
CA GLY A 132 18.36 -7.29 -2.23
C GLY A 132 17.76 -7.14 -3.63
N ASP A 133 16.49 -7.48 -3.79
CA ASP A 133 15.75 -7.22 -5.02
C ASP A 133 15.49 -5.72 -5.22
N ALA A 134 14.89 -5.34 -6.35
CA ALA A 134 14.61 -3.93 -6.65
C ALA A 134 13.73 -3.25 -5.59
N VAL A 135 12.77 -4.00 -5.00
CA VAL A 135 11.89 -3.49 -3.94
C VAL A 135 12.67 -3.22 -2.66
N GLN A 136 13.59 -4.12 -2.31
CA GLN A 136 14.43 -3.95 -1.14
C GLN A 136 15.42 -2.78 -1.32
N LEU A 137 16.04 -2.65 -2.50
CA LEU A 137 16.90 -1.50 -2.80
C LEU A 137 16.13 -0.18 -2.74
N TYR A 138 14.90 -0.16 -3.25
CA TYR A 138 14.02 1.00 -3.15
C TYR A 138 13.67 1.35 -1.71
N ALA A 139 13.29 0.35 -0.91
CA ALA A 139 12.95 0.55 0.49
C ALA A 139 14.13 1.17 1.27
N VAL A 140 15.34 0.61 1.09
CA VAL A 140 16.56 1.15 1.71
C VAL A 140 16.84 2.56 1.21
N TYR A 141 16.68 2.82 -0.10
CA TYR A 141 16.87 4.15 -0.67
C TYR A 141 15.93 5.20 -0.08
N GLN A 142 14.65 4.86 0.11
CA GLN A 142 13.65 5.77 0.66
C GLN A 142 13.91 6.04 2.14
N GLU A 143 14.25 5.01 2.91
CA GLU A 143 14.67 5.14 4.31
C GLU A 143 15.90 6.05 4.43
N CYS A 144 16.94 5.82 3.62
CA CYS A 144 18.12 6.69 3.58
C CYS A 144 17.78 8.12 3.17
N THR A 145 16.88 8.29 2.19
CA THR A 145 16.44 9.60 1.73
C THR A 145 15.70 10.36 2.82
N PHE A 146 14.88 9.67 3.62
CA PHE A 146 14.21 10.26 4.76
C PHE A 146 15.22 10.74 5.82
N TYR A 147 16.24 9.93 6.14
CA TYR A 147 17.28 10.33 7.09
C TYR A 147 18.03 11.58 6.62
N ASP A 148 18.54 11.54 5.39
CA ASP A 148 19.34 12.60 4.75
C ASP A 148 18.54 13.92 4.62
N ARG A 149 17.32 13.86 4.10
CA ARG A 149 16.57 15.08 3.73
C ARG A 149 15.66 15.60 4.82
N THR A 150 15.25 14.76 5.77
CA THR A 150 14.22 15.12 6.76
C THR A 150 14.77 15.03 8.18
N LEU A 151 15.22 13.86 8.61
CA LEU A 151 15.53 13.63 10.02
C LEU A 151 16.79 14.37 10.47
N LEU A 152 17.93 14.12 9.83
CA LEU A 152 19.22 14.72 10.23
C LEU A 152 19.21 16.25 10.16
N PRO A 153 18.63 16.90 9.12
CA PRO A 153 18.48 18.35 9.09
C PRO A 153 17.64 18.89 10.26
N ARG A 154 16.59 18.18 10.69
CA ARG A 154 15.78 18.59 11.84
C ARG A 154 16.52 18.41 13.16
N LEU A 155 17.20 17.29 13.35
CA LEU A 155 18.03 17.05 14.54
C LEU A 155 19.18 18.06 14.64
N ALA A 156 19.72 18.53 13.51
CA ALA A 156 20.69 19.62 13.50
C ALA A 156 20.09 20.95 13.95
N ARG A 157 18.88 21.30 13.48
CA ARG A 157 18.16 22.53 13.90
C ARG A 157 17.70 22.50 15.34
N ALA A 158 17.32 21.33 15.86
CA ALA A 158 16.94 21.12 17.26
C ALA A 158 18.02 21.58 18.25
N ARG A 159 19.30 21.58 17.84
CA ARG A 159 20.40 22.05 18.69
C ARG A 159 20.41 23.57 18.90
N SER A 160 19.69 24.31 18.05
CA SER A 160 19.80 25.77 17.93
C SER A 160 18.47 26.51 18.20
N ALA A 161 17.39 25.80 18.55
CA ALA A 161 16.10 26.41 18.82
C ALA A 161 16.09 27.13 20.19
N ASP A 162 15.32 28.22 20.29
CA ASP A 162 15.22 29.07 21.49
C ASP A 162 13.74 29.36 21.86
N GLN A 163 12.88 28.32 21.83
CA GLN A 163 11.43 28.50 22.01
C GLN A 163 10.91 27.91 23.34
N PRO A 164 10.18 28.72 24.14
CA PRO A 164 9.51 28.24 25.34
C PRO A 164 8.36 27.31 24.94
N SER A 165 8.34 26.11 25.50
CA SER A 165 7.44 25.06 25.04
C SER A 165 7.14 24.02 26.10
N ASP A 166 5.96 23.43 26.00
CA ASP A 166 5.42 22.41 26.91
C ASP A 166 5.91 21.02 26.47
N VAL A 167 7.15 20.69 26.86
CA VAL A 167 7.84 19.43 26.52
C VAL A 167 7.01 18.23 26.96
N GLY A 168 6.44 18.27 28.17
CA GLY A 168 5.61 17.19 28.71
C GLY A 168 4.38 16.89 27.85
N ARG A 169 3.65 17.92 27.40
CA ARG A 169 2.52 17.73 26.48
C ARG A 169 2.96 17.14 25.14
N LEU A 170 4.02 17.68 24.53
CA LEU A 170 4.52 17.18 23.24
C LEU A 170 4.99 15.72 23.34
N ALA A 171 5.61 15.33 24.46
CA ALA A 171 6.03 13.95 24.69
C ALA A 171 4.82 13.01 24.84
N ALA A 172 3.75 13.46 25.49
CA ALA A 172 2.51 12.69 25.58
C ALA A 172 1.83 12.52 24.21
N ASP A 173 1.80 13.58 23.40
CA ASP A 173 1.24 13.54 22.05
C ASP A 173 2.01 12.54 21.15
N VAL A 174 3.36 12.55 21.22
CA VAL A 174 4.21 11.57 20.50
C VAL A 174 3.93 10.13 20.95
N GLU A 175 3.82 9.88 22.26
CA GLU A 175 3.53 8.53 22.76
C GLU A 175 2.16 8.03 22.30
N SER A 176 1.12 8.87 22.43
CA SER A 176 -0.24 8.52 21.98
C SER A 176 -0.28 8.20 20.49
N ARG A 177 0.53 8.90 19.68
CA ARG A 177 0.59 8.66 18.23
C ARG A 177 1.35 7.39 17.88
N ILE A 178 2.40 7.03 18.63
CA ILE A 178 3.06 5.72 18.52
C ILE A 178 2.06 4.59 18.79
N GLU A 179 1.32 4.67 19.90
CA GLU A 179 0.31 3.67 20.27
C GLU A 179 -0.78 3.56 19.18
N THR A 180 -1.25 4.71 18.67
CA THR A 180 -2.24 4.75 17.58
C THR A 180 -1.74 4.04 16.33
N ILE A 181 -0.50 4.29 15.92
CA ILE A 181 0.07 3.65 14.72
C ILE A 181 0.22 2.14 14.92
N GLU A 182 0.62 1.69 16.10
CA GLU A 182 0.74 0.27 16.41
C GLU A 182 -0.64 -0.42 16.35
N ASP A 183 -1.65 0.20 16.93
CA ASP A 183 -3.01 -0.37 16.98
C ASP A 183 -3.74 -0.33 15.64
N GLU A 184 -3.61 0.76 14.88
CA GLU A 184 -4.33 0.92 13.61
C GLU A 184 -3.63 0.25 12.41
N TYR A 185 -2.30 0.15 12.43
CA TYR A 185 -1.53 -0.39 11.31
C TYR A 185 -0.79 -1.67 11.65
N VAL A 186 0.13 -1.66 12.62
CA VAL A 186 1.05 -2.79 12.87
C VAL A 186 0.28 -4.04 13.33
N ASN A 187 -0.68 -3.88 14.23
CA ASN A 187 -1.44 -4.99 14.81
C ASN A 187 -2.52 -5.54 13.87
N VAL A 188 -3.02 -4.72 12.93
CA VAL A 188 -4.14 -5.06 12.05
C VAL A 188 -3.67 -5.60 10.71
N ARG A 189 -2.57 -5.08 10.16
CA ARG A 189 -2.10 -5.39 8.80
C ARG A 189 -1.06 -6.50 8.77
N ALA A 190 -1.46 -7.69 9.19
CA ALA A 190 -0.58 -8.87 9.28
C ALA A 190 0.04 -9.31 7.95
N ASP A 191 -0.42 -8.78 6.81
CA ASP A 191 0.09 -9.00 5.46
C ASP A 191 1.31 -8.12 5.12
N HIS A 192 1.62 -7.09 5.91
CA HIS A 192 2.74 -6.18 5.67
C HIS A 192 4.03 -6.62 6.41
N ASN A 193 5.19 -6.32 5.84
CA ASN A 193 6.46 -6.36 6.56
C ASN A 193 6.60 -5.09 7.41
N HIS A 194 6.68 -5.25 8.73
CA HIS A 194 6.77 -4.12 9.67
C HIS A 194 8.20 -3.80 10.12
N THR A 195 9.24 -4.37 9.53
CA THR A 195 10.63 -4.13 9.95
C THR A 195 11.00 -2.64 9.88
N ILE A 196 10.65 -1.97 8.77
CA ILE A 196 10.92 -0.54 8.59
C ILE A 196 10.03 0.32 9.53
N PRO A 197 8.69 0.16 9.54
CA PRO A 197 7.84 0.86 10.51
C PRO A 197 8.27 0.69 11.97
N ASN A 198 8.56 -0.53 12.42
CA ASN A 198 8.94 -0.81 13.80
C ASN A 198 10.27 -0.17 14.17
N HIS A 199 11.23 -0.13 13.23
CA HIS A 199 12.47 0.60 13.45
C HIS A 199 12.19 2.09 13.69
N PHE A 200 11.39 2.73 12.84
CA PHE A 200 11.03 4.14 13.03
C PHE A 200 10.23 4.40 14.31
N LEU A 201 9.31 3.52 14.70
CA LEU A 201 8.61 3.62 15.99
C LEU A 201 9.57 3.50 17.17
N SER A 202 10.55 2.59 17.10
CA SER A 202 11.59 2.49 18.12
C SER A 202 12.45 3.76 18.19
N LEU A 203 12.82 4.33 17.05
CA LEU A 203 13.58 5.58 17.00
C LEU A 203 12.76 6.78 17.53
N ALA A 204 11.45 6.83 17.28
CA ALA A 204 10.57 7.84 17.86
C ALA A 204 10.52 7.76 19.39
N ARG A 205 10.50 6.53 19.94
CA ARG A 205 10.59 6.31 21.40
C ARG A 205 11.91 6.80 21.97
N ASP A 206 13.03 6.55 21.30
CA ASP A 206 14.34 7.02 21.74
C ASP A 206 14.44 8.54 21.71
N LEU A 207 13.93 9.19 20.65
CA LEU A 207 13.85 10.65 20.54
C LEU A 207 13.04 11.25 21.69
N ARG A 208 11.88 10.65 22.01
CA ARG A 208 11.04 11.07 23.14
C ARG A 208 11.76 10.88 24.47
N GLN A 209 12.42 9.74 24.68
CA GLN A 209 13.15 9.47 25.92
C GLN A 209 14.32 10.44 26.10
N GLU A 210 15.09 10.73 25.04
CA GLU A 210 16.17 11.72 25.08
C GLU A 210 15.62 13.13 25.35
N ALA A 211 14.47 13.49 24.75
CA ALA A 211 13.80 14.76 25.02
C ALA A 211 13.40 14.92 26.49
N MET A 212 12.79 13.89 27.08
CA MET A 212 12.39 13.90 28.51
C MET A 212 13.58 14.05 29.45
N GLN A 213 14.74 13.47 29.11
CA GLN A 213 15.97 13.64 29.90
C GLN A 213 16.52 15.06 29.82
N LEU A 214 16.28 15.75 28.70
CA LEU A 214 16.78 17.10 28.44
C LEU A 214 15.80 18.21 28.86
N GLU A 215 14.57 17.89 29.24
CA GLU A 215 13.51 18.86 29.54
C GLU A 215 13.96 19.96 30.51
N SER A 216 14.63 19.58 31.60
CA SER A 216 15.05 20.53 32.64
C SER A 216 16.32 21.31 32.29
N GLU A 217 17.20 20.73 31.47
CA GLU A 217 18.53 21.30 31.20
C GLU A 217 18.60 22.07 29.87
N ARG A 218 17.87 21.59 28.87
CA ARG A 218 17.88 22.06 27.48
C ARG A 218 16.49 21.89 26.84
N PRO A 219 15.44 22.58 27.34
CA PRO A 219 14.05 22.38 26.92
C PRO A 219 13.85 22.60 25.42
N GLU A 220 14.59 23.52 24.82
CA GLU A 220 14.46 23.84 23.40
C GLU A 220 15.02 22.72 22.52
N ARG A 221 16.09 22.06 22.99
CA ARG A 221 16.59 20.84 22.36
C ARG A 221 15.60 19.69 22.52
N ALA A 222 14.98 19.54 23.69
CA ALA A 222 13.94 18.53 23.92
C ALA A 222 12.78 18.68 22.93
N VAL A 223 12.30 19.91 22.71
CA VAL A 223 11.24 20.16 21.72
C VAL A 223 11.68 19.91 20.28
N GLY A 224 12.91 20.25 19.93
CA GLY A 224 13.43 19.90 18.61
C GLY A 224 13.49 18.39 18.37
N LEU A 225 13.79 17.58 19.40
CA LEU A 225 13.75 16.12 19.32
C LEU A 225 12.32 15.60 19.16
N LEU A 226 11.36 16.16 19.92
CA LEU A 226 9.94 15.78 19.80
C LEU A 226 9.33 16.18 18.45
N SER A 227 9.72 17.32 17.89
CA SER A 227 9.33 17.71 16.53
C SER A 227 9.95 16.81 15.45
N ALA A 228 11.17 16.30 15.68
CA ALA A 228 11.77 15.29 14.80
C ALA A 228 11.03 13.95 14.90
N ALA A 229 10.60 13.56 16.11
CA ALA A 229 9.80 12.36 16.33
C ALA A 229 8.42 12.46 15.67
N ASP A 230 7.73 13.61 15.78
CA ASP A 230 6.43 13.82 15.14
C ASP A 230 6.46 13.60 13.61
N GLU A 231 7.54 14.04 12.97
CA GLU A 231 7.68 13.91 11.51
C GLU A 231 8.18 12.55 11.06
N LEU A 232 8.90 11.86 11.95
CA LEU A 232 9.15 10.44 11.81
C LEU A 232 7.83 9.65 11.82
N LEU A 233 6.91 9.94 12.75
CA LEU A 233 5.61 9.28 12.82
C LEU A 233 4.71 9.62 11.61
N ALA A 234 4.71 10.87 11.17
CA ALA A 234 4.02 11.26 9.94
C ALA A 234 4.56 10.52 8.69
N TYR A 235 5.85 10.17 8.67
CA TYR A 235 6.42 9.34 7.62
C TYR A 235 5.97 7.89 7.74
N VAL A 236 5.91 7.33 8.96
CA VAL A 236 5.40 5.96 9.17
C VAL A 236 3.96 5.81 8.70
N GLU A 237 3.08 6.76 9.01
CA GLU A 237 1.69 6.77 8.50
C GLU A 237 1.66 6.77 6.96
N GLN A 238 2.49 7.60 6.33
CA GLN A 238 2.61 7.63 4.87
C GLN A 238 3.07 6.31 4.26
N LEU A 239 3.85 5.49 4.98
CA LEU A 239 4.24 4.16 4.49
C LEU A 239 3.04 3.22 4.35
N TYR A 240 2.00 3.40 5.17
CA TYR A 240 0.78 2.60 5.10
C TYR A 240 -0.30 3.20 4.20
N ASP A 241 -0.39 4.53 4.16
CA ASP A 241 -1.44 5.24 3.42
C ASP A 241 -1.15 5.39 1.94
N ARG A 242 0.13 5.51 1.55
CA ARG A 242 0.50 5.58 0.14
C ARG A 242 0.57 4.18 -0.44
N ASN A 243 -0.21 3.96 -1.50
CA ASN A 243 -0.33 2.68 -2.17
C ASN A 243 1.03 2.07 -2.54
N GLU A 244 1.94 2.87 -3.09
CA GLU A 244 3.30 2.44 -3.47
C GLU A 244 4.08 1.84 -2.28
N TYR A 245 4.06 2.52 -1.12
CA TYR A 245 4.76 2.04 0.08
C TYR A 245 4.05 0.87 0.73
N SER A 246 2.72 0.87 0.73
CA SER A 246 1.91 -0.25 1.22
C SER A 246 2.16 -1.54 0.41
N VAL A 247 2.23 -1.43 -0.92
CA VAL A 247 2.65 -2.51 -1.83
C VAL A 247 4.07 -2.97 -1.52
N MET A 248 5.01 -2.04 -1.35
CA MET A 248 6.39 -2.34 -0.99
C MET A 248 6.47 -3.13 0.33
N LEU A 249 5.75 -2.71 1.38
CA LEU A 249 5.73 -3.41 2.66
C LEU A 249 5.16 -4.83 2.53
N ARG A 250 4.12 -5.05 1.72
CA ARG A 250 3.60 -6.40 1.45
C ARG A 250 4.63 -7.29 0.72
N ARG A 251 5.36 -6.72 -0.24
CA ARG A 251 6.42 -7.43 -1.00
C ARG A 251 7.60 -7.85 -0.14
N LEU A 252 8.05 -7.00 0.78
CA LEU A 252 9.20 -7.29 1.65
C LEU A 252 9.00 -8.49 2.60
N ARG A 253 7.79 -9.05 2.69
CA ARG A 253 7.51 -10.27 3.46
C ARG A 253 7.87 -11.56 2.70
N GLY A 254 7.90 -11.49 1.36
CA GLY A 254 8.09 -12.63 0.45
C GLY A 254 9.52 -12.81 0.00
#